data_AF-A0A2V5L5M4-F1
#
_entry.id   AF-A0A2V5L5M4-F1
#
_cell.length_a   1.000
_cell.length_b   1.000
_cell.length_c   1.000
_cell.angle_alpha   90.00
_cell.angle_beta   90.00
_cell.angle_gamma   90.00
#
_symmetry.space_group_name_H-M   'P 1'
#
loop_
_entity.id
_entity.type
_entity.pdbx_description
1 polymer ?
#
loop_
_entity_poly.entity_id
_entity_poly.type
_entity_poly.pdbx_seq_one_letter_code
_entity_poly.pdbx_strand_id
1 'polypeptide(L)' 'IEIEASDPEYPVYLTVDGHKPTHVERGSIVTIRKAKRTLPLASLPEASFFSVVRQKLKWSGSNV' A
#
# COMPACT_ATOMS: atom_id res chain seq x y z
N ILE A 1 -13.47 -1.24 1.14
CA ILE A 1 -13.37 -1.86 -0.20
C ILE A 1 -13.50 -3.35 0.02
N GLU A 2 -14.35 -4.01 -0.75
CA GLU A 2 -14.53 -5.46 -0.71
C GLU A 2 -14.13 -6.01 -2.07
N ILE A 3 -13.40 -7.12 -2.06
CA ILE A 3 -12.90 -7.80 -3.25
C ILE A 3 -13.19 -9.28 -3.06
N GLU A 4 -13.97 -9.85 -3.96
CA GLU A 4 -14.24 -11.29 -3.96
C GLU A 4 -13.23 -12.01 -4.86
N ALA A 5 -12.58 -13.03 -4.32
CA ALA A 5 -11.79 -13.97 -5.11
C ALA A 5 -12.74 -14.94 -5.80
N SER A 6 -13.28 -14.55 -6.95
CA SER A 6 -14.40 -15.23 -7.63
C SER A 6 -14.01 -16.58 -8.25
N ASP A 7 -13.91 -16.68 -9.58
CA ASP A 7 -13.44 -17.90 -10.27
C ASP A 7 -12.16 -17.58 -11.05
N PRO A 8 -11.04 -17.42 -10.34
CA PRO A 8 -9.80 -17.01 -10.99
C PRO A 8 -9.19 -18.20 -11.72
N GLU A 9 -8.78 -17.98 -12.98
CA GLU A 9 -8.05 -18.96 -13.80
C GLU A 9 -6.71 -19.38 -13.14
N TYR A 10 -6.17 -18.53 -12.26
CA TYR A 10 -4.92 -18.74 -11.54
C TYR A 10 -5.11 -18.57 -10.03
N PRO A 11 -4.29 -19.25 -9.20
CA PRO A 11 -4.33 -19.06 -7.75
C PRO A 11 -4.12 -17.60 -7.35
N VAL A 12 -5.01 -17.08 -6.50
CA VAL A 12 -4.94 -15.71 -6.00
C VAL A 12 -4.13 -15.66 -4.70
N TYR A 13 -3.32 -14.63 -4.56
CA TYR A 13 -2.53 -14.38 -3.37
C TYR A 13 -2.69 -12.93 -2.91
N LEU A 14 -2.77 -12.76 -1.59
CA LEU A 14 -2.74 -11.47 -0.92
C LEU A 14 -1.36 -11.28 -0.29
N THR A 15 -0.73 -10.15 -0.56
CA THR A 15 0.48 -9.70 0.14
C THR A 15 0.18 -8.38 0.86
N VAL A 16 0.81 -8.19 2.02
CA VAL A 16 0.76 -6.93 2.79
C VAL A 16 2.19 -6.44 2.93
N ASP A 17 2.47 -5.22 2.48
CA ASP A 17 3.80 -4.59 2.50
C ASP A 17 4.94 -5.45 1.92
N GLY A 18 4.63 -6.33 0.95
CA GLY A 18 5.61 -7.23 0.32
C GLY A 18 6.03 -8.43 1.18
N HIS A 19 5.35 -8.69 2.31
CA HIS A 19 5.57 -9.89 3.12
C HIS A 19 5.10 -11.17 2.41
N LYS A 20 5.38 -12.32 3.04
CA LYS A 20 5.05 -13.66 2.53
C LYS A 20 3.61 -13.71 2.02
N PRO A 21 3.38 -14.21 0.79
CA PRO A 21 2.04 -14.32 0.22
C PRO A 21 1.13 -15.22 1.05
N THR A 22 -0.12 -14.81 1.19
CA THR A 22 -1.21 -15.61 1.75
C THR A 22 -2.11 -16.05 0.61
N HIS A 23 -2.34 -17.36 0.46
CA HIS A 23 -3.28 -17.85 -0.55
C HIS A 23 -4.70 -17.43 -0.19
N VAL A 24 -5.46 -16.97 -1.19
CA VAL A 24 -6.85 -16.57 -1.03
C VAL A 24 -7.72 -17.62 -1.70
N GLU A 25 -8.51 -18.31 -0.88
CA GLU A 25 -9.41 -19.36 -1.35
C GLU A 25 -10.54 -18.77 -2.23
N ARG A 26 -11.00 -19.58 -3.18
CA ARG A 26 -12.15 -19.27 -4.03
C ARG A 26 -13.38 -18.90 -3.20
N GLY A 27 -14.12 -17.88 -3.63
CA GLY A 27 -15.30 -17.34 -2.95
C GLY A 27 -15.00 -16.53 -1.69
N SER A 28 -13.73 -16.35 -1.32
CA SER A 28 -13.37 -15.52 -0.17
C SER A 28 -13.55 -14.04 -0.46
N ILE A 29 -13.96 -13.28 0.55
CA ILE A 29 -14.07 -11.81 0.48
C ILE A 29 -12.91 -11.18 1.24
N VAL A 30 -12.04 -10.48 0.52
CA VAL A 30 -10.99 -9.63 1.09
C VAL A 30 -11.57 -8.25 1.36
N THR A 31 -11.58 -7.84 2.63
CA THR A 31 -12.07 -6.52 3.05
C THR A 31 -10.90 -5.60 3.42
N ILE A 32 -10.75 -4.51 2.67
CA ILE A 32 -9.79 -3.45 2.95
C ILE A 32 -10.51 -2.29 3.64
N ARG A 33 -10.06 -1.98 4.85
CA ARG A 33 -10.59 -0.89 5.71
C ARG A 33 -9.47 -0.15 6.40
N LYS A 34 -9.74 1.10 6.81
CA LYS A 34 -8.83 1.87 7.65
C LYS A 34 -8.57 1.11 8.96
N ALA A 35 -7.30 0.92 9.29
CA ALA A 35 -6.91 0.30 10.54
C ALA A 35 -7.30 1.18 11.74
N LYS A 36 -7.64 0.56 12.87
CA LYS A 36 -7.97 1.28 14.12
C LYS A 36 -6.73 1.94 14.76
N ARG A 37 -5.55 1.43 14.43
CA ARG A 37 -4.27 1.91 14.95
C ARG A 37 -3.44 2.46 13.80
N THR A 38 -2.67 3.50 14.09
CA THR A 38 -1.74 4.12 13.14
C THR A 38 -0.33 3.94 13.67
N LEU A 39 0.61 3.68 12.77
CA LEU A 39 2.03 3.60 13.10
C LEU A 39 2.57 5.03 13.31
N PRO A 40 3.05 5.39 14.52
CA PRO A 40 3.71 6.67 14.72
C PRO A 40 5.05 6.66 13.95
N LEU A 41 5.25 7.67 13.11
CA LEU A 41 6.51 7.87 12.38
C LEU A 41 7.29 9.00 13.04
N ALA A 42 8.60 8.80 13.19
CA ALA A 42 9.51 9.88 13.55
C ALA A 42 9.91 10.65 12.28
N SER A 43 9.89 11.97 12.36
CA SER A 43 10.35 12.86 11.29
C SER A 43 11.29 13.91 11.87
N LEU A 44 12.38 14.18 11.16
CA LEU A 44 13.20 15.36 11.44
C LEU A 44 12.40 16.62 11.04
N PRO A 45 12.39 17.69 11.84
CA PRO A 45 11.60 18.90 11.55
C PRO A 45 11.84 19.52 10.16
N GLU A 46 13.02 19.31 9.60
CA GLU A 46 13.54 19.85 8.34
C GLU A 46 13.19 18.97 7.14
N ALA A 47 12.73 17.74 7.40
CA ALA A 47 12.34 16.80 6.36
C ALA A 47 10.91 17.07 5.88
N SER A 48 10.79 17.67 4.70
CA SER A 48 9.49 17.85 4.01
C SER A 48 9.14 16.61 3.19
N PHE A 49 7.88 16.15 3.26
CA PHE A 49 7.36 15.10 2.37
C PHE A 49 7.67 15.41 0.89
N PHE A 50 7.46 16.66 0.46
CA PHE A 50 7.66 17.06 -0.93
C PHE A 50 9.13 17.08 -1.35
N SER A 51 10.06 17.45 -0.45
CA SER A 51 11.49 17.36 -0.77
C SER A 51 11.92 15.91 -0.95
N VAL A 52 11.46 15.01 -0.08
CA VAL A 52 11.73 13.56 -0.19
C VAL A 52 11.18 12.99 -1.49
N VAL A 53 9.94 13.32 -1.87
CA VAL A 53 9.35 12.85 -3.13
C VAL A 53 10.13 13.35 -4.33
N ARG A 54 10.48 14.65 -4.39
CA ARG A 54 11.26 15.21 -5.49
C ARG A 54 12.62 14.54 -5.64
N GLN A 55 13.33 14.33 -4.52
CA GLN A 55 14.62 13.67 -4.52
C GLN A 55 14.51 12.22 -4.98
N LYS A 56 13.57 11.44 -4.43
CA LYS A 56 13.43 10.00 -4.74
C LYS A 56 12.99 9.75 -6.18
N LEU A 57 12.09 10.56 -6.71
CA LEU A 57 11.58 10.40 -8.08
C LEU A 57 12.39 11.18 -9.12
N LYS A 58 13.46 11.89 -8.71
CA LYS A 58 14.21 12.84 -9.55
C LYS A 58 13.31 13.86 -10.25
N TRP A 59 12.28 14.29 -9.55
CA TRP A 59 11.26 15.16 -10.11
C TRP A 59 11.74 16.61 -10.12
N SER A 60 12.22 17.07 -11.28
CA SER A 60 12.55 18.47 -11.55
C SER A 60 11.31 19.20 -12.07
N GLY A 61 10.51 19.77 -11.17
CA GLY A 61 9.33 20.55 -11.54
C GLY A 61 9.05 21.63 -10.50
N SER A 62 9.31 22.88 -10.87
CA SER A 62 8.84 24.08 -10.17
C SER A 62 7.53 24.51 -10.82
N ASN A 63 6.39 24.25 -10.20
CA ASN A 63 5.17 24.99 -10.49
C ASN A 63 5.11 26.13 -9.47
N VAL A 64 5.74 27.26 -9.82
CA VAL A 64 5.32 28.58 -9.35
C VAL A 64 4.55 29.19 -10.50
#